data_AF-A0A8G2BK59-F1
#
_entry.id   AF-A0A8G2BK59-F1
#
_cell.length_a   1.000
_cell.length_b   1.000
_cell.length_c   1.000
_cell.angle_alpha   90.00
_cell.angle_beta   90.00
_cell.angle_gamma   90.00
#
_symmetry.space_group_name_H-M   'P 1'
#
loop_
_entity.id
_entity.type
_entity.pdbx_description
1 polymer ?
#
loop_
_entity_poly.entity_id
_entity_poly.type
_entity_poly.pdbx_seq_one_letter_code
_entity_poly.pdbx_strand_id
1 'polypeptide(L)'
;MAGINTVDTSGMALRIRDLRKQHRLSLDEVARRAGCSKTHVWELEQGRAVNPTLSTALSIATALGVSLDYLVGITAGKPKVPAHLAVAIGAVMDVAEAAYERGKAESQT
;
A
#
# COMPACT_ATOMS: atom_id res chain seq x y z
N MET A 1 -3.91 -32.66 8.67
CA MET A 1 -3.68 -31.36 9.34
C MET A 1 -3.76 -30.28 8.29
N ALA A 2 -4.84 -29.51 8.26
CA ALA A 2 -4.94 -28.37 7.35
C ALA A 2 -3.94 -27.31 7.83
N GLY A 3 -2.79 -27.26 7.16
CA GLY A 3 -1.83 -26.17 7.35
C GLY A 3 -2.56 -24.84 7.16
N ILE A 4 -2.17 -23.84 7.94
CA ILE A 4 -2.77 -22.51 7.98
C ILE A 4 -2.62 -21.89 6.57
N ASN A 5 -3.59 -22.15 5.69
CA ASN A 5 -3.55 -21.62 4.34
C ASN A 5 -4.01 -20.17 4.39
N THR A 6 -2.99 -19.32 4.46
CA THR A 6 -2.78 -18.18 3.57
C THR A 6 -3.97 -17.23 3.46
N VAL A 7 -3.79 -16.05 4.03
CA VAL A 7 -4.46 -14.82 3.60
C VAL A 7 -4.81 -14.89 2.11
N ASP A 8 -6.08 -14.74 1.76
CA ASP A 8 -6.55 -14.83 0.38
C ASP A 8 -5.94 -13.71 -0.47
N THR A 9 -4.83 -14.02 -1.15
CA THR A 9 -4.11 -13.09 -2.02
C THR A 9 -5.00 -12.55 -3.14
N SER A 10 -5.94 -13.36 -3.64
CA SER A 10 -6.89 -12.94 -4.67
C SER A 10 -7.90 -11.92 -4.13
N GLY A 11 -8.43 -12.16 -2.94
CA GLY A 11 -9.30 -11.20 -2.24
C GLY A 11 -8.60 -9.90 -1.88
N MET A 12 -7.33 -9.95 -1.49
CA MET A 12 -6.52 -8.76 -1.22
C MET A 12 -6.27 -7.95 -2.51
N ALA A 13 -5.91 -8.61 -3.62
CA ALA A 13 -5.68 -7.97 -4.92
C ALA A 13 -6.90 -7.18 -5.40
N LEU A 14 -8.09 -7.78 -5.29
CA LEU A 14 -9.35 -7.12 -5.62
C LEU A 14 -9.61 -5.88 -4.75
N ARG A 15 -9.41 -5.99 -3.44
CA ARG A 15 -9.57 -4.87 -2.50
C ARG A 15 -8.63 -3.71 -2.81
N ILE A 16 -7.34 -3.98 -3.09
CA ILE A 16 -6.36 -2.95 -3.46
C ILE A 16 -6.88 -2.15 -4.67
N ARG A 17 -7.28 -2.87 -5.73
CA ARG A 17 -7.77 -2.26 -6.97
C ARG A 17 -9.03 -1.43 -6.75
N ASP A 18 -9.98 -1.97 -6.00
CA ASP A 18 -11.28 -1.33 -5.77
C ASP A 18 -11.12 -0.08 -4.90
N LEU A 19 -10.32 -0.16 -3.82
CA LEU A 19 -9.99 0.98 -2.98
C LEU A 19 -9.28 2.07 -3.77
N ARG A 20 -8.28 1.72 -4.59
CA ARG A 20 -7.57 2.68 -5.43
C ARG A 20 -8.53 3.41 -6.36
N LYS A 21 -9.42 2.69 -7.04
CA LYS A 21 -10.43 3.28 -7.93
C LYS A 21 -11.45 4.14 -7.19
N GLN A 22 -11.94 3.70 -6.03
CA GLN A 22 -12.84 4.48 -5.17
C GLN A 22 -12.20 5.81 -4.73
N HIS A 23 -10.92 5.79 -4.41
CA HIS A 23 -10.14 6.97 -4.03
C HIS A 23 -9.62 7.77 -5.23
N ARG A 24 -9.92 7.36 -6.46
CA ARG A 24 -9.46 8.00 -7.72
C ARG A 24 -7.93 8.14 -7.79
N LEU A 25 -7.20 7.21 -7.20
CA LEU A 25 -5.75 7.20 -7.20
C LEU A 25 -5.22 6.46 -8.44
N SER A 26 -4.11 6.95 -9.00
CA SER A 26 -3.36 6.21 -10.01
C SER A 26 -2.52 5.11 -9.34
N LEU A 27 -2.03 4.14 -10.11
CA LEU A 27 -1.07 3.15 -9.59
C LEU A 27 0.20 3.82 -9.06
N ASP A 28 0.62 4.88 -9.74
CA ASP A 28 1.80 5.66 -9.40
C ASP A 28 1.64 6.39 -8.06
N GLU A 29 0.47 6.99 -7.82
CA GLU A 29 0.17 7.69 -6.58
C GLU A 29 0.08 6.73 -5.38
N VAL A 30 -0.46 5.52 -5.57
CA VAL A 30 -0.42 4.48 -4.51
C VAL A 30 1.01 4.02 -4.26
N ALA A 31 1.80 3.82 -5.30
CA ALA A 31 3.20 3.40 -5.20
C ALA A 31 4.04 4.42 -4.42
N ARG A 32 3.89 5.70 -4.77
CA ARG A 32 4.51 6.83 -4.06
C ARG A 32 4.11 6.84 -2.60
N ARG A 33 2.82 6.76 -2.27
CA ARG A 33 2.29 6.72 -0.89
C ARG A 33 2.69 5.49 -0.08
N ALA A 34 2.94 4.36 -0.75
CA ALA A 34 3.32 3.11 -0.10
C ALA A 34 4.85 2.90 -0.04
N GLY A 35 5.64 3.79 -0.65
CA GLY A 35 7.09 3.65 -0.73
C GLY A 35 7.53 2.44 -1.56
N CYS A 36 6.82 2.10 -2.64
CA CYS A 36 7.14 0.97 -3.51
C CYS A 36 7.10 1.35 -5.00
N SER A 37 7.42 0.41 -5.89
CA SER A 37 7.38 0.68 -7.34
C SER A 37 5.95 0.56 -7.90
N LYS A 38 5.64 1.35 -8.92
CA LYS A 38 4.38 1.25 -9.68
C LYS A 38 4.12 -0.17 -10.21
N THR A 39 5.18 -0.85 -10.68
CA THR A 39 5.10 -2.24 -11.13
C THR A 39 4.66 -3.17 -10.01
N HIS A 40 5.20 -2.99 -8.79
CA HIS A 40 4.84 -3.81 -7.64
C HIS A 40 3.36 -3.60 -7.25
N VAL A 41 2.86 -2.37 -7.24
CA VAL A 41 1.42 -2.10 -7.01
C VAL A 41 0.56 -2.78 -8.08
N TRP A 42 0.98 -2.74 -9.34
CA TRP A 42 0.28 -3.43 -10.42
C TRP A 42 0.28 -4.95 -10.21
N GLU A 43 1.42 -5.57 -9.89
CA GLU A 43 1.52 -7.01 -9.61
C GLU A 43 0.64 -7.44 -8.44
N LEU A 44 0.55 -6.61 -7.39
CA LEU A 44 -0.37 -6.81 -6.27
C LEU A 44 -1.83 -6.80 -6.73
N GLU A 45 -2.26 -5.83 -7.54
CA GLU A 45 -3.62 -5.77 -8.09
C GLU A 45 -3.95 -6.92 -9.06
N GLN A 46 -2.93 -7.49 -9.70
CA GLN A 46 -3.09 -8.68 -10.55
C GLN A 46 -3.04 -9.99 -9.76
N GLY A 47 -2.80 -9.96 -8.45
CA GLY A 47 -2.58 -11.16 -7.64
C GLY A 47 -1.31 -11.93 -8.03
N ARG A 48 -0.36 -11.28 -8.70
CA ARG A 48 0.92 -11.86 -9.15
C ARG A 48 2.00 -11.79 -8.08
N ALA A 49 1.88 -10.86 -7.13
CA ALA A 49 2.76 -10.79 -5.98
C ALA A 49 2.46 -11.96 -5.03
N VAL A 50 3.30 -12.99 -5.08
CA VAL A 50 3.16 -14.17 -4.24
C VAL A 50 3.64 -13.83 -2.83
N ASN A 51 2.69 -13.80 -1.88
CA ASN A 51 2.95 -13.61 -0.45
C ASN A 51 3.71 -12.31 -0.11
N PRO A 52 3.08 -11.13 -0.27
CA PRO A 52 3.71 -9.88 0.13
C PRO A 52 4.05 -9.88 1.61
N THR A 53 5.16 -9.23 1.95
CA THR A 53 5.57 -9.08 3.36
C THR A 53 4.50 -8.32 4.15
N LEU A 54 4.49 -8.52 5.48
CA LEU A 54 3.64 -7.73 6.37
C LEU A 54 3.87 -6.22 6.20
N SER A 55 5.12 -5.81 6.02
CA SER A 55 5.51 -4.42 5.77
C SER A 55 4.84 -3.87 4.50
N THR A 56 4.94 -4.61 3.39
CA THR A 56 4.29 -4.25 2.11
C THR A 56 2.77 -4.12 2.27
N ALA A 57 2.12 -5.08 2.94
CA ALA A 57 0.68 -5.04 3.17
C ALA A 57 0.26 -3.85 4.04
N LEU A 58 1.03 -3.53 5.10
CA LEU A 58 0.80 -2.36 5.95
C LEU A 58 0.98 -1.04 5.20
N SER A 59 2.02 -0.91 4.38
CA SER A 59 2.25 0.29 3.57
C SER A 59 1.11 0.52 2.57
N ILE A 60 0.63 -0.53 1.92
CA ILE A 60 -0.51 -0.43 1.00
C ILE A 60 -1.81 -0.09 1.74
N ALA A 61 -2.07 -0.73 2.89
CA ALA A 61 -3.25 -0.42 3.70
C ALA A 61 -3.25 1.06 4.13
N THR A 62 -2.10 1.55 4.56
CA THR A 62 -1.86 2.95 4.94
C THR A 62 -2.08 3.89 3.75
N ALA A 63 -1.47 3.60 2.60
CA ALA A 63 -1.61 4.39 1.38
C ALA A 63 -3.07 4.52 0.90
N LEU A 64 -3.87 3.49 1.16
CA LEU A 64 -5.30 3.42 0.82
C LEU A 64 -6.23 3.88 1.96
N GLY A 65 -5.70 4.25 3.12
CA GLY A 65 -6.48 4.75 4.26
C GLY A 65 -7.42 3.72 4.89
N VAL A 66 -7.03 2.44 4.88
CA VAL A 66 -7.77 1.33 5.50
C VAL A 66 -6.91 0.58 6.50
N SER A 67 -7.53 -0.21 7.37
CA SER A 67 -6.81 -1.12 8.25
C SER A 67 -6.28 -2.35 7.51
N LEU A 68 -5.22 -2.95 8.05
CA LEU A 68 -4.59 -4.13 7.45
C LEU A 68 -5.56 -5.32 7.39
N ASP A 69 -6.25 -5.61 8.49
CA ASP A 69 -7.22 -6.71 8.61
C ASP A 69 -8.34 -6.62 7.56
N TYR A 70 -8.77 -5.41 7.21
CA TYR A 70 -9.72 -5.22 6.11
C TYR A 70 -9.07 -5.48 4.75
N LEU A 71 -7.88 -4.92 4.52
CA LEU A 71 -7.15 -5.10 3.26
C LEU A 71 -6.92 -6.60 2.97
N VAL A 72 -6.55 -7.36 3.99
CA VAL A 72 -6.28 -8.79 3.90
C VAL A 72 -7.53 -9.67 4.00
N GLY A 73 -8.70 -9.08 4.23
CA GLY A 73 -9.99 -9.77 4.22
C GLY A 73 -10.34 -10.55 5.48
N ILE A 74 -9.69 -10.27 6.61
CA ILE A 74 -10.06 -10.80 7.93
C ILE A 74 -11.37 -10.18 8.41
N THR A 75 -11.62 -8.90 8.12
CA THR A 75 -12.86 -8.19 8.46
C THR A 75 -13.63 -7.76 7.22
N ALA A 76 -14.96 -7.71 7.33
CA ALA A 76 -15.85 -7.32 6.23
C ALA A 76 -16.11 -5.80 6.18
N GLY A 77 -16.12 -5.12 7.33
CA GLY A 77 -16.33 -3.67 7.41
C GLY A 77 -15.04 -2.93 7.13
N LYS A 78 -15.09 -1.84 6.34
CA LYS A 78 -13.95 -0.96 6.02
C LYS A 78 -13.67 0.00 7.19
N PRO A 79 -12.72 -0.27 8.10
CA PRO A 79 -12.41 0.62 9.20
C PRO A 79 -11.55 1.72 8.61
N LYS A 80 -12.00 2.97 8.73
CA LYS A 80 -11.18 4.12 8.35
C LYS A 80 -10.11 4.29 9.41
N VAL A 81 -8.84 4.23 9.03
CA VAL A 81 -7.78 4.72 9.92
C VAL A 81 -8.05 6.22 10.10
N PRO A 82 -8.20 6.73 11.34
CA PRO A 82 -8.46 8.14 11.56
C PRO A 82 -7.44 8.99 10.80
N ALA A 83 -7.88 10.02 10.08
CA ALA A 83 -7.01 10.82 9.22
C ALA A 83 -5.78 11.37 9.96
N HIS A 84 -5.89 11.65 11.27
CA HIS A 84 -4.78 12.09 12.10
C HIS A 84 -3.67 11.03 12.28
N LEU A 85 -4.00 9.73 12.21
CA LEU A 85 -3.02 8.63 12.18
C LEU A 85 -2.45 8.40 10.77
N ALA A 86 -3.20 8.75 9.71
CA ALA A 86 -2.71 8.72 8.33
C ALA A 86 -1.72 9.87 8.03
N VAL A 87 -1.94 11.05 8.63
CA VAL A 87 -1.09 12.25 8.50
C VAL A 87 0.31 12.04 9.10
N ALA A 88 0.43 11.23 10.15
CA ALA A 88 1.72 10.94 10.78
C ALA A 88 2.71 10.21 9.85
N ILE A 89 2.21 9.46 8.86
CA ILE A 89 3.04 8.75 7.87
C ILE A 89 3.26 9.62 6.62
N GLY A 90 2.26 10.41 6.20
CA GLY A 90 2.42 11.38 5.11
C GLY A 90 3.51 12.42 5.40
N ALA A 91 3.56 12.97 6.62
CA ALA A 91 4.61 13.92 7.01
C ALA A 91 6.02 13.32 7.02
N VAL A 92 6.16 12.04 7.38
CA VAL A 92 7.45 11.32 7.31
C VAL A 92 7.85 11.06 5.87
N MET A 93 6.88 10.78 4.99
CA MET A 93 7.10 10.48 3.57
C MET A 93 7.38 11.74 2.73
N ASP A 94 6.69 12.85 2.97
CA ASP A 94 6.94 14.13 2.28
C ASP A 94 8.37 14.63 2.57
N VAL A 95 8.87 14.40 3.80
CA VAL A 95 10.25 14.66 4.18
C VAL A 95 11.23 13.68 3.51
N ALA A 96 10.87 12.39 3.41
CA ALA A 96 11.69 11.38 2.76
C ALA A 96 11.80 11.59 1.24
N GLU A 97 10.71 11.99 0.58
CA GLU A 97 10.65 12.27 -0.86
C GLU A 97 11.47 13.52 -1.21
N ALA A 98 11.36 14.58 -0.41
CA ALA A 98 12.21 15.77 -0.53
C ALA A 98 13.70 15.47 -0.27
N ALA A 99 14.03 14.50 0.61
CA ALA A 99 15.41 14.08 0.85
C ALA A 99 15.96 13.23 -0.31
N TYR A 100 15.13 12.36 -0.89
CA TYR A 100 15.50 11.50 -2.01
C TYR A 100 15.79 12.29 -3.30
N GLU A 101 14.94 13.25 -3.66
CA GLU A 101 15.15 14.08 -4.85
C GLU A 101 16.37 15.01 -4.73
N ARG A 102 16.70 15.46 -3.51
CA ARG A 102 17.95 16.21 -3.24
C ARG A 102 19.20 15.37 -3.46
N GLY A 103 19.23 14.13 -2.94
CA GLY A 103 20.38 13.23 -3.15
C GLY A 103 20.58 12.80 -4.61
N LYS A 104 19.50 12.73 -5.39
CA LYS A 104 19.56 12.44 -6.83
C LYS A 104 20.14 13.61 -7.64
N ALA A 105 19.84 14.85 -7.27
CA ALA A 105 20.38 16.04 -7.92
C ALA A 105 21.89 16.22 -7.65
N GLU A 106 22.35 15.85 -6.46
CA GLU A 106 23.77 15.92 -6.06
C GLU A 106 24.64 14.86 -6.75
N SER A 107 24.07 13.73 -7.17
CA SER A 107 24.80 12.63 -7.82
C SER A 107 25.08 12.85 -9.32
N GLN A 108 24.70 14.00 -9.90
CA GLN A 108 24.87 14.33 -11.32
C GLN A 108 25.83 15.52 -11.57
N THR A 109 26.53 16.00 -10.54
CA THR A 109 27.56 17.05 -10.64
C THR A 109 28.91 16.47 -10.25
#